data_AF-A0A5J4X8G8-F1
#
_entry.id   AF-A0A5J4X8G8-F1
#
_cell.length_a   1.000
_cell.length_b   1.000
_cell.length_c   1.000
_cell.angle_alpha   90.00
_cell.angle_beta   90.00
_cell.angle_gamma   90.00
#
_symmetry.space_group_name_H-M   'P 1'
#
loop_
_entity.id
_entity.type
_entity.pdbx_description
1 polymer ?
#
loop_
_entity_poly.entity_id
_entity_poly.type
_entity_poly.pdbx_seq_one_letter_code
_entity_poly.pdbx_strand_id
1 'polypeptide(L)'
;MKRYDSTAKRCTFDILSDDTAKKMSYKAKWDGFRKKNLKLWSLFQECAELFRLRDISFISDEQDAFSIFQSLKHKLIKEINMNTIQLYLDFIKEVIAANDIHIYEYILNWISFIIQHPGVKSTADIIIRGVQETGKNTFTDVICDVMADAHRRNFEHFDKIQQTINQADFYANLYTFFMKRDISQANLQVIPITEAKKDIKQVNKSPVDNFVVKYLKQLKQRMECNFAEDCKPKELTEFQFKA
;
A
#
# COMPACT_ATOMS: atom_id res chain seq x y z
N MET A 1 16.06 13.00 20.10
CA MET A 1 14.77 13.60 20.53
C MET A 1 14.43 14.72 19.55
N LYS A 2 13.22 14.74 18.98
CA LYS A 2 12.81 15.79 18.04
C LYS A 2 12.55 17.09 18.81
N ARG A 3 13.22 18.18 18.45
CA ARG A 3 12.99 19.53 19.01
C ARG A 3 12.81 20.52 17.86
N TYR A 4 12.04 21.57 18.09
CA TYR A 4 11.94 22.67 17.15
C TYR A 4 12.98 23.72 17.52
N ASP A 5 13.95 23.96 16.65
CA ASP A 5 14.93 25.02 16.79
C ASP A 5 14.32 26.32 16.23
N SER A 6 13.98 27.25 17.13
CA SER A 6 13.40 28.54 16.76
C SER A 6 14.37 29.46 16.02
N THR A 7 15.68 29.24 16.19
CA THR A 7 16.74 30.03 15.55
C THR A 7 16.93 29.57 14.11
N ALA A 8 17.07 28.26 13.90
CA ALA A 8 17.19 27.65 12.58
C ALA A 8 15.83 27.46 11.87
N LYS A 9 14.71 27.74 12.56
CA LYS A 9 13.32 27.55 12.11
C LYS A 9 13.02 26.15 11.56
N ARG A 10 13.71 25.11 12.06
CA ARG A 10 13.56 23.72 11.61
C ARG A 10 13.47 22.76 12.78
N CYS A 11 12.85 21.61 12.54
CA CYS A 11 12.93 20.51 13.51
C CYS A 11 14.33 19.89 13.47
N THR A 12 15.03 19.89 14.59
CA THR A 12 16.31 19.21 14.77
C THR A 12 16.12 17.89 15.50
N PHE A 13 16.98 16.92 15.20
CA PHE A 13 17.02 15.64 15.89
C PHE A 13 18.29 15.55 16.73
N ASP A 14 18.14 15.61 18.05
CA ASP A 14 19.28 15.49 18.95
C ASP A 14 19.58 14.00 19.21
N ILE A 15 20.78 13.56 18.82
CA ILE A 15 21.33 12.28 19.27
C ILE A 15 21.81 12.47 20.71
N LEU A 16 21.25 11.71 21.65
CA LEU A 16 21.61 11.81 23.06
C LEU A 16 22.61 10.70 23.41
N SER A 17 23.66 11.04 24.16
CA SER A 17 24.49 10.02 24.80
C SER A 17 23.68 9.25 25.85
N ASP A 18 24.09 8.02 26.14
CA ASP A 18 23.48 7.17 27.17
C ASP A 18 23.41 7.88 28.53
N ASP A 19 24.45 8.64 28.90
CA ASP A 19 24.46 9.42 30.14
C ASP A 19 23.42 10.54 30.16
N THR A 20 23.21 11.19 29.03
CA THR A 20 22.22 12.27 28.90
C THR A 20 20.80 11.68 28.96
N ALA A 21 20.56 10.59 28.23
CA ALA A 21 19.29 9.86 28.27
C ALA A 21 18.97 9.35 29.68
N LYS A 22 19.97 8.82 30.39
CA LYS A 22 19.86 8.37 31.80
C LYS A 22 19.48 9.50 32.73
N LYS A 23 20.14 10.67 32.62
CA LYS A 23 19.82 11.85 33.44
C LYS A 23 18.39 12.33 33.21
N MET A 24 17.92 12.34 31.97
CA MET A 24 16.56 12.77 31.62
C MET A 24 15.49 11.80 32.14
N SER A 25 15.74 10.49 32.06
CA SER A 25 14.82 9.44 32.49
C SER A 25 14.87 9.14 34.00
N TYR A 26 15.85 9.69 34.72
CA TYR A 26 16.02 9.49 36.17
C TYR A 26 14.87 10.06 37.01
N LYS A 27 14.18 11.11 36.50
CA LYS A 27 13.07 11.78 37.20
C LYS A 27 11.71 11.14 36.93
N ALA A 28 11.58 10.35 35.88
CA ALA A 28 10.33 9.73 35.49
C ALA A 28 10.17 8.35 36.14
N LYS A 29 9.01 8.11 36.76
CA LYS A 29 8.61 6.80 37.29
C LYS A 29 7.53 6.21 36.41
N TRP A 30 7.61 4.90 36.17
CA TRP A 30 6.58 4.14 35.50
C TRP A 30 5.76 3.36 36.54
N ASP A 31 4.45 3.49 36.46
CA ASP A 31 3.50 2.76 37.30
C ASP A 31 2.57 1.93 36.42
N GLY A 32 3.00 0.70 36.11
CA GLY A 32 2.29 -0.20 35.21
C GLY A 32 1.48 -1.26 35.92
N PHE A 33 0.64 -1.97 35.17
CA PHE A 33 -0.25 -3.04 35.66
C PHE A 33 0.46 -4.19 36.41
N ARG A 34 1.76 -4.44 36.15
CA ARG A 34 2.51 -5.56 36.76
C ARG A 34 3.72 -5.16 37.60
N LYS A 35 4.26 -3.94 37.42
CA LYS A 35 5.37 -3.42 38.22
C LYS A 35 5.11 -1.95 38.55
N LYS A 36 5.13 -1.61 39.84
CA LYS A 36 4.94 -0.24 40.35
C LYS A 36 6.27 0.40 40.72
N ASN A 37 6.35 1.72 40.61
CA ASN A 37 7.50 2.54 41.01
C ASN A 37 8.85 2.21 40.32
N LEU A 38 8.85 1.69 39.08
CA LEU A 38 10.13 1.53 38.37
C LEU A 38 10.67 2.88 37.87
N LYS A 39 11.99 3.06 38.00
CA LYS A 39 12.67 4.14 37.29
C LYS A 39 12.56 3.87 35.79
N LEU A 40 12.16 4.89 35.03
CA LEU A 40 11.99 4.77 33.58
C LEU A 40 13.29 4.33 32.89
N TRP A 41 14.45 4.76 33.39
CA TRP A 41 15.76 4.29 32.89
C TRP A 41 15.96 2.79 33.06
N SER A 42 15.57 2.22 34.20
CA SER A 42 15.70 0.78 34.45
C SER A 42 14.82 -0.03 33.51
N LEU A 43 13.59 0.45 33.26
CA LEU A 43 12.71 -0.15 32.26
C LEU A 43 13.28 -0.03 30.84
N PHE A 44 13.84 1.14 30.49
CA PHE A 44 14.51 1.35 29.21
C PHE A 44 15.71 0.41 29.02
N GLN A 45 16.47 0.13 30.08
CA GLN A 45 17.57 -0.84 30.04
C GLN A 45 17.07 -2.29 29.91
N GLU A 46 16.02 -2.67 30.63
CA GLU A 46 15.36 -3.99 30.46
C GLU A 46 14.85 -4.18 29.03
N CYS A 47 14.39 -3.11 28.39
CA CYS A 47 13.90 -3.11 27.01
C CYS A 47 14.92 -2.56 26.00
N ALA A 48 16.20 -2.47 26.37
CA ALA A 48 17.19 -1.80 25.54
C ALA A 48 17.32 -2.43 24.15
N GLU A 49 17.17 -3.75 24.06
CA GLU A 49 17.17 -4.47 22.79
C GLU A 49 15.98 -4.12 21.88
N LEU A 50 14.85 -3.69 22.46
CA LEU A 50 13.67 -3.24 21.71
C LEU A 50 13.79 -1.79 21.23
N PHE A 51 14.56 -0.96 21.94
CA PHE A 51 14.62 0.49 21.70
C PHE A 51 15.97 0.99 21.14
N ARG A 52 17.01 0.17 21.14
CA ARG A 52 18.33 0.52 20.61
C ARG A 52 18.55 -0.11 19.26
N LEU A 53 18.60 0.74 18.23
CA LEU A 53 19.17 0.40 16.94
C LEU A 53 20.66 0.75 17.00
N ARG A 54 21.52 -0.27 16.88
CA ARG A 54 22.96 -0.13 17.09
C ARG A 54 23.65 0.54 15.90
N ASP A 55 23.16 0.24 14.69
CA ASP A 55 23.70 0.74 13.43
C ASP A 55 22.53 1.25 12.58
N ILE A 56 22.36 2.58 12.51
CA ILE A 56 21.40 3.21 11.57
C ILE A 56 22.21 3.86 10.46
N SER A 57 22.01 3.40 9.23
CA SER A 57 22.46 4.11 8.04
C SER A 57 21.33 5.05 7.58
N PHE A 58 21.61 6.35 7.54
CA PHE A 58 20.68 7.33 6.98
C PHE A 58 20.99 7.49 5.49
N ILE A 59 20.07 7.03 4.64
CA ILE A 59 20.24 7.06 3.18
C ILE A 59 19.49 8.30 2.65
N SER A 60 20.15 9.46 2.66
CA SER A 60 19.57 10.72 2.17
C SER A 60 20.62 11.56 1.47
N ASP A 61 20.31 12.00 0.26
CA ASP A 61 21.11 12.99 -0.48
C ASP A 61 20.77 14.43 -0.04
N GLU A 62 19.68 14.63 0.68
CA GLU A 62 19.28 15.93 1.21
C GLU A 62 20.04 16.26 2.50
N GLN A 63 20.73 17.41 2.51
CA GLN A 63 21.59 17.86 3.61
C GLN A 63 20.87 18.03 4.95
N ASP A 64 19.55 18.26 4.91
CA ASP A 64 18.72 18.56 6.07
C ASP A 64 17.70 17.45 6.41
N ALA A 65 17.73 16.33 5.69
CA ALA A 65 16.84 15.21 5.92
C ALA A 65 17.60 13.94 6.30
N PHE A 66 17.08 13.23 7.30
CA PHE A 66 17.52 11.90 7.67
C PHE A 66 16.48 10.89 7.19
N SER A 67 16.85 10.01 6.26
CA SER A 67 15.98 8.90 5.86
C SER A 67 16.14 7.75 6.83
N ILE A 68 15.04 7.33 7.44
CA ILE A 68 14.97 6.12 8.28
C ILE A 68 14.71 4.85 7.46
N PHE A 69 14.56 4.99 6.13
CA PHE A 69 14.39 3.86 5.24
C PHE A 69 15.72 3.13 5.08
N GLN A 70 15.77 1.87 5.51
CA GLN A 70 16.99 1.07 5.56
C GLN A 70 17.21 0.19 4.33
N SER A 71 16.59 0.55 3.19
CA SER A 71 16.51 -0.25 1.96
C SER A 71 15.70 -1.55 2.08
N LEU A 72 15.40 -2.17 0.94
CA LEU A 72 14.73 -3.47 0.87
C LEU A 72 15.73 -4.57 1.25
N LYS A 73 15.34 -5.49 2.14
CA LYS A 73 16.28 -6.47 2.73
C LYS A 73 16.79 -7.53 1.75
N HIS A 74 16.04 -7.83 0.69
CA HIS A 74 16.39 -8.91 -0.25
C HIS A 74 17.52 -8.48 -1.17
N LYS A 75 18.53 -9.34 -1.31
CA LYS A 75 19.67 -9.09 -2.21
C LYS A 75 19.32 -9.54 -3.62
N LEU A 76 19.77 -8.76 -4.60
CA LEU A 76 19.67 -9.14 -6.01
C LEU A 76 20.53 -10.38 -6.29
N ILE A 77 19.93 -11.37 -6.94
CA ILE A 77 20.63 -12.56 -7.42
C ILE A 77 20.95 -12.45 -8.92
N LYS A 78 21.97 -13.18 -9.39
CA LYS A 78 22.42 -13.12 -10.79
C LYS A 78 21.36 -13.71 -11.73
N GLU A 79 20.90 -14.91 -11.43
CA GLU A 79 19.94 -15.66 -12.23
C GLU A 79 18.66 -15.92 -11.43
N ILE A 80 17.51 -15.72 -12.06
CA ILE A 80 16.20 -15.97 -11.46
C ILE A 80 15.81 -17.41 -11.78
N ASN A 81 15.54 -18.19 -10.75
CA ASN A 81 14.90 -19.50 -10.88
C ASN A 81 13.38 -19.29 -10.98
N MET A 82 12.85 -19.30 -12.21
CA MET A 82 11.42 -19.11 -12.43
C MET A 82 10.57 -20.18 -11.74
N ASN A 83 11.07 -21.42 -11.60
CA ASN A 83 10.31 -22.52 -11.02
C ASN A 83 9.92 -22.28 -9.55
N THR A 84 10.70 -21.48 -8.80
CA THR A 84 10.38 -21.17 -7.40
C THR A 84 9.26 -20.15 -7.28
N ILE A 85 9.13 -19.24 -8.25
CA ILE A 85 8.14 -18.16 -8.19
C ILE A 85 6.92 -18.40 -9.09
N GLN A 86 7.00 -19.36 -10.02
CA GLN A 86 5.98 -19.62 -11.03
C GLN A 86 4.60 -19.82 -10.40
N LEU A 87 4.49 -20.64 -9.35
CA LEU A 87 3.21 -20.90 -8.70
C LEU A 87 2.55 -19.62 -8.14
N TYR A 88 3.35 -18.68 -7.65
CA TYR A 88 2.83 -17.39 -7.17
C TYR A 88 2.43 -16.46 -8.33
N LEU A 89 3.19 -16.47 -9.42
CA LEU A 89 2.84 -15.72 -10.63
C LEU A 89 1.56 -16.26 -11.30
N ASP A 90 1.39 -17.58 -11.33
CA ASP A 90 0.18 -18.24 -11.81
C ASP A 90 -1.00 -17.93 -10.91
N PHE A 91 -0.80 -17.92 -9.59
CA PHE A 91 -1.81 -17.47 -8.64
C PHE A 91 -2.27 -16.02 -8.91
N ILE A 92 -1.35 -15.08 -9.18
CA ILE A 92 -1.73 -13.71 -9.56
C ILE A 92 -2.55 -13.73 -10.86
N LYS A 93 -2.12 -14.50 -11.86
CA LYS A 93 -2.79 -14.56 -13.16
C LYS A 93 -4.20 -15.15 -13.06
N GLU A 94 -4.31 -16.32 -12.45
CA GLU A 94 -5.54 -17.11 -12.44
C GLU A 94 -6.54 -16.61 -11.41
N VAL A 95 -6.06 -16.26 -10.20
CA VAL A 95 -6.93 -15.90 -9.08
C VAL A 95 -7.15 -14.39 -8.98
N ILE A 96 -6.09 -13.59 -9.05
CA ILE A 96 -6.19 -12.14 -8.83
C ILE A 96 -6.65 -11.41 -10.11
N ALA A 97 -6.05 -11.75 -11.25
CA ALA A 97 -6.38 -11.16 -12.55
C ALA A 97 -7.52 -11.89 -13.27
N ALA A 98 -8.05 -12.99 -12.71
CA ALA A 98 -9.10 -13.80 -13.31
C ALA A 98 -8.80 -14.20 -14.78
N ASN A 99 -7.54 -14.53 -15.07
CA ASN A 99 -6.99 -14.83 -16.40
C ASN A 99 -7.01 -13.67 -17.41
N ASP A 100 -7.35 -12.45 -17.01
CA ASP A 100 -7.21 -11.27 -17.86
C ASP A 100 -5.74 -10.85 -17.92
N ILE A 101 -5.13 -11.02 -19.10
CA ILE A 101 -3.71 -10.74 -19.32
C ILE A 101 -3.37 -9.25 -19.15
N HIS A 102 -4.28 -8.34 -19.48
CA HIS A 102 -4.03 -6.91 -19.33
C HIS A 102 -4.02 -6.49 -17.85
N ILE A 103 -4.92 -7.07 -17.05
CA ILE A 103 -4.93 -6.88 -15.60
C ILE A 103 -3.68 -7.50 -14.98
N TYR A 104 -3.32 -8.73 -15.39
CA TYR A 104 -2.14 -9.42 -14.91
C TYR A 104 -0.85 -8.60 -15.14
N GLU A 105 -0.62 -8.16 -16.38
CA GLU A 105 0.54 -7.34 -16.73
C GLU A 105 0.54 -6.01 -15.98
N TYR A 106 -0.61 -5.37 -15.83
CA TYR A 106 -0.75 -4.14 -15.04
C TYR A 106 -0.38 -4.36 -13.57
N ILE A 107 -0.83 -5.44 -12.94
CA ILE A 107 -0.50 -5.78 -11.54
C ILE A 107 1.01 -5.97 -11.40
N LEU A 108 1.65 -6.76 -12.27
CA LEU A 108 3.10 -6.99 -12.19
C LEU A 108 3.90 -5.70 -12.40
N ASN A 109 3.48 -4.87 -13.35
CA ASN A 109 4.12 -3.57 -13.61
C ASN A 109 3.95 -2.62 -12.43
N TRP A 110 2.77 -2.60 -11.80
CA TRP A 110 2.50 -1.78 -10.61
C TRP A 110 3.36 -2.20 -9.41
N ILE A 111 3.46 -3.51 -9.14
CA ILE A 111 4.33 -4.04 -8.07
C ILE A 111 5.79 -3.65 -8.35
N SER A 112 6.24 -3.87 -9.59
CA SER A 112 7.62 -3.57 -10.00
C SER A 112 7.94 -2.09 -9.88
N PHE A 113 7.02 -1.21 -10.25
CA PHE A 113 7.19 0.24 -10.11
C PHE A 113 7.41 0.65 -8.65
N ILE A 114 6.62 0.12 -7.71
CA ILE A 114 6.75 0.45 -6.28
C ILE A 114 8.10 -0.02 -5.73
N ILE A 115 8.55 -1.21 -6.16
CA ILE A 115 9.82 -1.78 -5.72
C ILE A 115 11.01 -1.03 -6.34
N GLN A 116 10.95 -0.70 -7.63
CA GLN A 116 12.04 -0.03 -8.37
C GLN A 116 12.14 1.48 -8.06
N HIS A 117 11.04 2.13 -7.67
CA HIS A 117 10.97 3.56 -7.40
C HIS A 117 10.48 3.88 -5.98
N PRO A 118 11.22 3.48 -4.93
CA PRO A 118 10.83 3.76 -3.55
C PRO A 118 10.71 5.27 -3.32
N GLY A 119 9.67 5.69 -2.61
CA GLY A 119 9.38 7.10 -2.34
C GLY A 119 8.62 7.84 -3.45
N VAL A 120 8.48 7.25 -4.64
CA VAL A 120 7.62 7.78 -5.70
C VAL A 120 6.20 7.26 -5.52
N LYS A 121 5.22 8.17 -5.54
CA LYS A 121 3.80 7.78 -5.49
C LYS A 121 3.40 7.16 -6.83
N SER A 122 2.86 5.94 -6.79
CA SER A 122 2.34 5.22 -7.97
C SER A 122 1.15 5.90 -8.65
N THR A 123 0.51 6.89 -8.01
CA THR A 123 -0.70 7.63 -8.46
C THR A 123 -1.97 6.79 -8.65
N ALA A 124 -1.88 5.46 -8.52
CA ALA A 124 -3.00 4.53 -8.60
C ALA A 124 -2.88 3.47 -7.50
N ASP A 125 -4.03 3.12 -6.92
CA ASP A 125 -4.17 2.07 -5.90
C ASP A 125 -4.94 0.88 -6.48
N ILE A 126 -4.54 -0.34 -6.09
CA ILE A 126 -5.23 -1.57 -6.47
C ILE A 126 -6.21 -1.97 -5.37
N ILE A 127 -7.48 -2.16 -5.75
CA ILE A 127 -8.54 -2.64 -4.86
C ILE A 127 -8.95 -4.04 -5.31
N ILE A 128 -8.80 -5.03 -4.43
CA ILE A 128 -9.16 -6.43 -4.71
C ILE A 128 -10.46 -6.76 -3.95
N ARG A 129 -11.48 -7.21 -4.69
CA ARG A 129 -12.77 -7.64 -4.13
C ARG A 129 -13.01 -9.13 -4.40
N GLY A 130 -13.81 -9.75 -3.55
CA GLY A 130 -14.06 -11.20 -3.56
C GLY A 130 -14.66 -11.65 -2.23
N VAL A 131 -15.07 -12.90 -2.10
CA VAL A 131 -15.49 -13.45 -0.81
C VAL A 131 -14.26 -13.70 0.09
N GLN A 132 -14.48 -13.99 1.38
CA GLN A 132 -13.40 -14.37 2.28
C GLN A 132 -12.66 -15.60 1.75
N GLU A 133 -11.40 -15.79 2.15
CA GLU A 133 -10.59 -16.99 1.81
C GLU A 133 -10.31 -17.20 0.31
N THR A 134 -10.51 -16.16 -0.51
CA THR A 134 -10.18 -16.18 -1.96
C THR A 134 -8.73 -15.86 -2.28
N GLY A 135 -7.84 -15.86 -1.27
CA GLY A 135 -6.40 -15.63 -1.46
C GLY A 135 -5.97 -14.15 -1.49
N LYS A 136 -6.87 -13.19 -1.27
CA LYS A 136 -6.48 -11.75 -1.26
C LYS A 136 -5.37 -11.43 -0.27
N ASN A 137 -5.43 -12.01 0.93
CA ASN A 137 -4.39 -11.83 1.96
C ASN A 137 -3.08 -12.48 1.51
N THR A 138 -3.14 -13.69 0.96
CA THR A 138 -1.96 -14.37 0.38
C THR A 138 -1.26 -13.52 -0.68
N PHE A 139 -2.03 -12.86 -1.55
CA PHE A 139 -1.48 -11.90 -2.50
C PHE A 139 -0.78 -10.74 -1.77
N THR A 140 -1.49 -10.02 -0.91
CA THR A 140 -0.96 -8.79 -0.30
C THR A 140 0.19 -9.04 0.65
N ASP A 141 0.17 -10.14 1.39
CA ASP A 141 1.17 -10.41 2.41
C ASP A 141 2.50 -10.86 1.81
N VAL A 142 2.49 -11.62 0.71
CA VAL A 142 3.73 -11.94 -0.03
C VAL A 142 4.38 -10.66 -0.55
N ILE A 143 3.60 -9.73 -1.11
CA ILE A 143 4.14 -8.43 -1.54
C ILE A 143 4.67 -7.62 -0.35
N CYS A 144 3.97 -7.63 0.79
CA CYS A 144 4.45 -7.00 2.02
C CYS A 144 5.78 -7.60 2.50
N ASP A 145 5.96 -8.93 2.43
CA ASP A 145 7.19 -9.60 2.86
C ASP A 145 8.35 -9.36 1.88
N VAL A 146 8.06 -9.17 0.59
CA VAL A 146 9.06 -8.68 -0.38
C VAL A 146 9.50 -7.24 -0.04
N MET A 147 8.59 -6.37 0.41
CA MET A 147 8.89 -4.95 0.64
C MET A 147 9.44 -4.64 2.04
N ALA A 148 8.89 -5.25 3.08
CA ALA A 148 9.07 -4.82 4.46
C ALA A 148 9.56 -5.94 5.38
N ASP A 149 9.70 -7.17 4.88
CA ASP A 149 10.05 -8.35 5.70
C ASP A 149 9.19 -8.41 6.97
N ALA A 150 7.87 -8.27 6.78
CA ALA A 150 6.93 -8.10 7.87
C ALA A 150 6.68 -9.41 8.65
N HIS A 151 7.25 -10.54 8.19
CA HIS A 151 7.14 -11.88 8.77
C HIS A 151 5.74 -12.15 9.32
N ARG A 152 4.71 -11.94 8.49
CA ARG A 152 3.33 -12.27 8.88
C ARG A 152 3.09 -13.75 8.68
N ARG A 153 3.50 -14.54 9.67
CA ARG A 153 3.19 -15.97 9.74
C ARG A 153 1.75 -16.14 10.22
N ASN A 154 0.78 -16.13 9.32
CA ASN A 154 -0.53 -16.75 9.54
C ASN A 154 -1.26 -16.90 8.20
N PHE A 155 -0.99 -18.00 7.50
CA PHE A 155 -1.85 -18.46 6.40
C PHE A 155 -2.31 -19.87 6.76
N GLU A 156 -3.62 -20.06 6.91
CA GLU A 156 -4.21 -21.37 7.15
C GLU A 156 -4.71 -22.04 5.87
N HIS A 157 -4.68 -21.39 4.71
CA HIS A 157 -5.26 -21.93 3.48
C HIS A 157 -4.25 -21.82 2.32
N PHE A 158 -4.16 -22.89 1.52
CA PHE A 158 -3.25 -23.16 0.38
C PHE A 158 -1.88 -23.80 0.71
N ASP A 159 -1.90 -25.07 1.16
CA ASP A 159 -0.69 -25.86 1.47
C ASP A 159 0.40 -25.78 0.39
N LYS A 160 0.05 -25.88 -0.91
CA LYS A 160 1.03 -25.87 -2.00
C LYS A 160 1.68 -24.49 -2.19
N ILE A 161 0.89 -23.42 -2.21
CA ILE A 161 1.41 -22.05 -2.34
C ILE A 161 2.25 -21.71 -1.11
N GLN A 162 1.80 -22.10 0.07
CA GLN A 162 2.51 -21.89 1.32
C GLN A 162 3.85 -22.65 1.35
N GLN A 163 3.88 -23.91 0.89
CA GLN A 163 5.13 -24.66 0.74
C GLN A 163 6.10 -23.94 -0.20
N THR A 164 5.62 -23.40 -1.31
CA THR A 164 6.45 -22.61 -2.24
C THR A 164 6.96 -21.33 -1.61
N ILE A 165 6.11 -20.55 -0.93
CA ILE A 165 6.51 -19.29 -0.25
C ILE A 165 7.56 -19.55 0.85
N ASN A 166 7.49 -20.70 1.51
CA ASN A 166 8.45 -21.10 2.54
C ASN A 166 9.80 -21.59 1.99
N GLN A 167 9.98 -21.68 0.68
CA GLN A 167 11.28 -22.02 0.10
C GLN A 167 12.29 -20.89 0.35
N ALA A 168 13.50 -21.24 0.77
CA ALA A 168 14.52 -20.27 1.19
C ALA A 168 14.84 -19.20 0.14
N ASP A 169 14.79 -19.55 -1.15
CA ASP A 169 15.14 -18.66 -2.24
C ASP A 169 13.94 -17.94 -2.87
N PHE A 170 12.71 -18.22 -2.42
CA PHE A 170 11.49 -17.69 -3.03
C PHE A 170 11.49 -16.15 -3.09
N TYR A 171 11.68 -15.49 -1.95
CA TYR A 171 11.64 -14.04 -1.87
C TYR A 171 12.79 -13.36 -2.63
N ALA A 172 13.99 -13.93 -2.61
CA ALA A 172 15.13 -13.39 -3.36
C ALA A 172 14.89 -13.47 -4.88
N ASN A 173 14.31 -14.59 -5.36
CA ASN A 173 13.91 -14.74 -6.76
C ASN A 173 12.79 -13.77 -7.14
N LEU A 174 11.74 -13.67 -6.32
CA LEU A 174 10.58 -12.82 -6.59
C LEU A 174 10.96 -11.33 -6.57
N TYR A 175 11.76 -10.92 -5.59
CA TYR A 175 12.31 -9.57 -5.51
C TYR A 175 13.16 -9.25 -6.75
N THR A 176 14.06 -10.15 -7.13
CA THR A 176 14.93 -9.94 -8.30
C THR A 176 14.13 -9.91 -9.60
N PHE A 177 13.06 -10.71 -9.70
CA PHE A 177 12.12 -10.69 -10.83
C PHE A 177 11.48 -9.29 -10.97
N PHE A 178 10.91 -8.75 -9.90
CA PHE A 178 10.30 -7.42 -9.94
C PHE A 178 11.33 -6.30 -10.15
N MET A 179 12.52 -6.39 -9.56
CA MET A 179 13.59 -5.41 -9.76
C MET A 179 14.13 -5.38 -11.19
N LYS A 180 14.20 -6.53 -11.88
CA LYS A 180 14.72 -6.63 -13.25
C LYS A 180 13.64 -6.49 -14.33
N ARG A 181 12.37 -6.43 -13.94
CA ARG A 181 11.26 -6.32 -14.89
C ARG A 181 11.33 -4.98 -15.63
N ASP A 182 11.32 -5.03 -16.95
CA ASP A 182 11.22 -3.82 -17.78
C ASP A 182 9.83 -3.20 -17.64
N ILE A 183 9.79 -1.97 -17.13
CA ILE A 183 8.58 -1.16 -16.96
C ILE A 183 8.64 0.14 -17.79
N SER A 184 9.59 0.27 -18.71
CA SER A 184 9.79 1.48 -19.51
C SER A 184 8.56 1.89 -20.33
N GLN A 185 7.77 0.90 -20.76
CA GLN A 185 6.52 1.11 -21.51
C GLN A 185 5.27 1.06 -20.62
N ALA A 186 5.42 0.84 -19.31
CA ALA A 186 4.29 0.72 -18.41
C ALA A 186 3.68 2.10 -18.10
N ASN A 187 2.42 2.30 -18.46
CA ASN A 187 1.66 3.48 -18.07
C ASN A 187 0.64 3.14 -16.97
N LEU A 188 1.02 3.40 -15.71
CA LEU A 188 0.17 3.12 -14.54
C LEU A 188 -1.05 4.05 -14.43
N GLN A 189 -1.12 5.13 -15.21
CA GLN A 189 -2.31 5.99 -15.24
C GLN A 189 -3.45 5.36 -16.07
N VAL A 190 -3.12 4.44 -16.98
CA VAL A 190 -4.10 3.71 -17.79
C VAL A 190 -4.58 2.50 -16.99
N ILE A 191 -5.46 2.77 -16.02
CA ILE A 191 -6.01 1.73 -15.14
C ILE A 191 -7.02 0.87 -15.92
N PRO A 192 -6.81 -0.46 -16.04
CA PRO A 192 -7.72 -1.36 -16.75
C PRO A 192 -9.17 -1.24 -16.28
N ILE A 193 -10.12 -1.46 -17.20
CA ILE A 193 -11.54 -1.50 -16.88
C ILE A 193 -11.90 -2.92 -16.46
N THR A 194 -12.12 -3.12 -15.17
CA THR A 194 -12.57 -4.41 -14.60
C THR A 194 -14.07 -4.39 -14.33
N GLU A 195 -14.71 -5.55 -14.21
CA GLU A 195 -16.12 -5.65 -13.77
C GLU A 195 -16.33 -4.92 -12.44
N ALA A 196 -15.42 -5.13 -11.48
CA ALA A 196 -15.50 -4.44 -10.21
C ALA A 196 -15.47 -2.91 -10.33
N LYS A 197 -14.64 -2.38 -11.25
CA LYS A 197 -14.58 -0.94 -11.54
C LYS A 197 -15.85 -0.44 -12.24
N LYS A 198 -16.48 -1.26 -13.10
CA LYS A 198 -17.78 -0.95 -13.71
C LYS A 198 -18.87 -0.86 -12.63
N ASP A 199 -18.90 -1.79 -11.69
CA ASP A 199 -19.87 -1.77 -10.58
C ASP A 199 -19.70 -0.52 -9.71
N ILE A 200 -18.46 -0.19 -9.32
CA ILE A 200 -18.18 1.02 -8.51
C ILE A 200 -18.61 2.27 -9.27
N LYS A 201 -18.30 2.36 -10.56
CA LYS A 201 -18.76 3.47 -11.40
C LYS A 201 -20.29 3.54 -11.46
N GLN A 202 -20.98 2.41 -11.51
CA GLN A 202 -22.43 2.36 -11.54
C GLN A 202 -23.05 2.84 -10.22
N VAL A 203 -22.53 2.38 -9.08
CA VAL A 203 -23.03 2.78 -7.75
C VAL A 203 -22.76 4.27 -7.48
N ASN A 204 -21.67 4.82 -8.02
CA ASN A 204 -21.30 6.23 -7.85
C ASN A 204 -21.95 7.19 -8.85
N LYS A 205 -22.88 6.73 -9.71
CA LYS A 205 -23.60 7.63 -10.63
C LYS A 205 -24.48 8.61 -9.86
N SER A 206 -24.46 9.88 -10.27
CA SER A 206 -25.35 10.88 -9.68
C SER A 206 -26.82 10.55 -9.99
N PRO A 207 -27.79 11.07 -9.19
CA PRO A 207 -29.20 10.96 -9.53
C PRO A 207 -29.53 11.44 -10.95
N VAL A 208 -28.83 12.48 -11.41
CA VAL A 208 -28.93 13.03 -12.78
C VAL A 208 -28.42 12.02 -13.82
N ASP A 209 -27.25 11.43 -13.61
CA ASP A 209 -26.71 10.42 -14.54
C ASP A 209 -27.62 9.19 -14.61
N ASN A 210 -28.13 8.75 -13.47
CA ASN A 210 -29.07 7.63 -13.40
C ASN A 210 -30.38 7.94 -14.14
N PHE A 211 -30.90 9.16 -14.01
CA PHE A 211 -32.05 9.63 -14.76
C PHE A 211 -31.80 9.58 -16.27
N VAL A 212 -30.68 10.16 -16.74
CA VAL A 212 -30.32 10.17 -18.16
C VAL A 212 -30.16 8.75 -18.70
N VAL A 213 -29.48 7.86 -17.97
CA VAL A 213 -29.30 6.46 -18.37
C VAL A 213 -30.64 5.72 -18.43
N LYS A 214 -31.49 5.88 -17.41
CA LYS A 214 -32.80 5.21 -17.32
C LYS A 214 -33.73 5.62 -18.47
N TYR A 215 -33.74 6.90 -18.82
CA TYR A 215 -34.68 7.44 -19.80
C TYR A 215 -34.03 7.84 -21.15
N LEU A 216 -32.82 7.37 -21.43
CA LEU A 216 -32.06 7.75 -22.63
C LEU A 216 -32.85 7.58 -23.94
N LYS A 217 -33.65 6.51 -24.04
CA LYS A 217 -34.48 6.24 -25.22
C LYS A 217 -35.58 7.29 -25.39
N GLN A 218 -36.30 7.60 -24.33
CA GLN A 218 -37.38 8.59 -24.31
C GLN A 218 -36.81 10.00 -24.56
N LEU A 219 -35.67 10.33 -23.95
CA LEU A 219 -34.98 11.60 -24.18
C LEU A 219 -34.61 11.76 -25.67
N LYS A 220 -34.08 10.71 -26.31
CA LYS A 220 -33.83 10.71 -27.77
C LYS A 220 -35.10 10.85 -28.62
N GLN A 221 -36.24 10.42 -28.09
CA GLN A 221 -37.55 10.47 -28.74
C GLN A 221 -38.36 11.72 -28.38
N ARG A 222 -37.72 12.78 -27.89
CA ARG A 222 -38.37 14.02 -27.44
C ARG A 222 -39.39 13.76 -26.34
N MET A 223 -38.92 13.24 -25.22
CA MET A 223 -39.68 13.07 -23.98
C MET A 223 -40.60 14.27 -23.71
N GLU A 224 -41.85 13.99 -23.34
CA GLU A 224 -42.82 15.04 -22.99
C GLU A 224 -42.40 15.81 -21.73
N CYS A 225 -42.55 17.13 -21.76
CA CYS A 225 -42.10 18.03 -20.68
C CYS A 225 -42.76 17.74 -19.35
N ASN A 226 -44.08 17.48 -19.32
CA ASN A 226 -44.80 17.18 -18.08
C ASN A 226 -44.27 15.89 -17.44
N PHE A 227 -44.07 14.85 -18.25
CA PHE A 227 -43.48 13.59 -17.77
C PHE A 227 -42.04 13.80 -17.28
N ALA A 228 -41.24 14.60 -17.97
CA ALA A 228 -39.88 14.93 -17.55
C ALA A 228 -39.85 15.65 -16.18
N GLU A 229 -40.73 16.62 -15.97
CA GLU A 229 -40.87 17.35 -14.69
C GLU A 229 -41.25 16.43 -13.52
N ASP A 230 -42.13 15.45 -13.77
CA ASP A 230 -42.56 14.51 -12.73
C ASP A 230 -41.44 13.53 -12.33
N CYS A 231 -40.61 13.11 -13.28
CA CYS A 231 -39.62 12.06 -13.05
C CYS A 231 -38.18 12.56 -12.88
N LYS A 232 -37.93 13.87 -13.04
CA LYS A 232 -36.59 14.43 -12.87
C LYS A 232 -36.10 14.34 -11.42
N PRO A 233 -34.80 14.11 -11.21
CA PRO A 233 -34.21 14.18 -9.89
C PRO A 233 -34.24 15.62 -9.36
N LYS A 234 -34.33 15.80 -8.04
CA LYS A 234 -34.46 17.13 -7.40
C LYS A 234 -33.28 18.05 -7.68
N GLU A 235 -32.12 17.45 -7.90
CA GLU A 235 -30.86 18.12 -8.22
C GLU A 235 -30.86 18.72 -9.64
N LEU A 236 -31.78 18.31 -10.51
CA LEU A 236 -31.94 18.86 -11.85
C LEU A 236 -32.90 20.06 -11.80
N THR A 237 -32.34 21.24 -11.55
CA THR A 237 -33.10 22.51 -11.50
C THR A 237 -33.03 23.25 -12.83
N GLU A 238 -34.09 23.99 -13.15
CA GLU A 238 -34.07 24.89 -14.30
C GLU A 238 -32.96 25.93 -14.15
N PHE A 239 -32.17 26.08 -15.20
CA PHE A 239 -31.14 27.11 -15.27
C PHE A 239 -31.83 28.47 -15.49
N GLN A 240 -31.91 29.28 -14.44
CA GLN A 240 -32.47 30.64 -14.56
C GLN A 240 -31.37 31.58 -15.07
N PHE A 241 -31.56 32.16 -16.27
CA PHE A 241 -30.81 33.33 -16.66
C PHE A 241 -31.21 34.50 -15.74
N LYS A 242 -30.26 35.00 -14.95
CA LYS A 242 -30.38 36.36 -14.42
C LYS A 242 -30.14 37.31 -15.59
N ALA A 243 -31.24 37.85 -16.12
CA ALA A 243 -31.21 39.01 -17.01
C ALA A 243 -30.65 40.23 -16.26
#